data_AF-A0A0K1IVS6-F1
#
_entry.id   AF-A0A0K1IVS6-F1
#
_cell.length_a   1.000
_cell.length_b   1.000
_cell.length_c   1.000
_cell.angle_alpha   90.00
_cell.angle_beta   90.00
_cell.angle_gamma   90.00
#
_symmetry.space_group_name_H-M   'P 1'
#
loop_
_entity.id
_entity.type
_entity.pdbx_description
1 polymer ?
#
loop_
_entity_poly.entity_id
_entity_poly.type
_entity_poly.pdbx_seq_one_letter_code
_entity_poly.pdbx_strand_id
1 'polypeptide(L)' 'MVRSRPRTNIFNNDYHGFDPMSDLEIQRECPACGNDTFYLAASMEIHLGTKTKWHCTECDYGYIHITDDIETYAKAEA' A
#
# COMPACT_ATOMS: atom_id res chain seq x y z
N MET A 1 10.23 32.65 -5.31
CA MET A 1 9.36 31.70 -6.04
C MET A 1 9.31 30.40 -5.25
N VAL A 2 8.21 30.12 -4.57
CA VAL A 2 8.01 28.88 -3.79
C VAL A 2 7.87 27.73 -4.78
N ARG A 3 8.87 26.85 -4.84
CA ARG A 3 8.80 25.62 -5.64
C ARG A 3 7.89 24.64 -4.92
N SER A 4 6.62 24.62 -5.32
CA SER A 4 5.64 23.62 -4.90
C SER A 4 6.19 22.24 -5.24
N ARG A 5 6.54 21.46 -4.22
CA ARG A 5 6.95 20.06 -4.40
C ARG A 5 5.77 19.31 -5.05
N PRO A 6 5.96 18.60 -6.18
CA PRO A 6 4.92 17.71 -6.66
C PRO A 6 4.68 16.67 -5.56
N ARG A 7 3.43 16.59 -5.11
CA ARG A 7 2.94 15.55 -4.20
C ARG A 7 3.23 14.24 -4.91
N THR A 8 4.28 13.52 -4.52
CA THR A 8 4.59 12.21 -5.08
C THR A 8 3.39 11.33 -4.76
N ASN A 9 2.51 11.15 -5.73
CA ASN A 9 1.31 10.34 -5.58
C ASN A 9 1.79 8.93 -5.32
N ILE A 10 1.69 8.52 -4.06
CA ILE A 10 2.08 7.18 -3.64
C ILE A 10 1.28 6.13 -4.41
N PHE A 11 0.18 6.49 -5.09
CA PHE A 11 -0.75 5.71 -5.92
C PHE A 11 -0.35 5.47 -7.39
N ASN A 12 0.81 5.93 -7.85
CA ASN A 12 1.14 5.79 -9.27
C ASN A 12 1.44 4.32 -9.63
N ASN A 13 0.58 3.70 -10.44
CA ASN A 13 0.64 2.31 -10.90
C ASN A 13 1.48 2.24 -12.19
N ASP A 14 2.71 1.78 -12.11
CA ASP A 14 3.57 1.51 -13.28
C ASP A 14 3.78 0.00 -13.42
N TYR A 15 3.11 -0.60 -14.41
CA TYR A 15 3.06 -2.03 -14.68
C TYR A 15 4.33 -2.48 -15.40
N HIS A 16 5.34 -2.94 -14.66
CA HIS A 16 6.46 -3.71 -15.20
C HIS A 16 6.54 -5.09 -14.53
N GLY A 17 5.80 -6.03 -15.13
CA GLY A 17 5.94 -7.49 -15.14
C GLY A 17 6.66 -8.22 -13.99
N PHE A 18 5.90 -8.61 -12.96
CA PHE A 18 6.04 -9.88 -12.24
C PHE A 18 4.72 -10.14 -11.49
N ASP A 19 3.80 -10.90 -12.10
CA ASP A 19 2.45 -11.15 -11.57
C ASP A 19 2.39 -12.41 -10.68
N PRO A 20 2.30 -12.30 -9.34
CA PRO A 20 1.56 -13.25 -8.53
C PRO A 20 0.07 -12.88 -8.57
N MET A 21 -0.59 -13.13 -9.71
CA MET A 21 -2.05 -13.06 -9.81
C MET A 21 -2.67 -14.27 -9.13
N SER A 22 -3.37 -14.04 -8.00
CA SER A 22 -4.49 -14.91 -7.61
C SER A 22 -5.44 -14.33 -6.55
N ASP A 23 -5.13 -13.20 -5.90
CA ASP A 23 -6.03 -12.61 -4.89
C ASP A 23 -6.22 -11.12 -5.16
N LEU A 24 -7.31 -10.78 -5.87
CA LEU A 24 -7.71 -9.38 -6.16
C LEU A 24 -8.49 -8.74 -5.00
N GLU A 25 -8.76 -9.52 -3.95
CA GLU A 25 -9.53 -9.15 -2.77
C GLU A 25 -8.87 -9.70 -1.52
N ILE A 26 -8.86 -8.97 -0.41
CA ILE A 26 -8.41 -9.49 0.89
C ILE A 26 -9.44 -9.20 1.98
N GLN A 27 -9.48 -10.09 2.97
CA GLN A 27 -10.33 -9.93 4.15
C GLN A 27 -9.55 -9.34 5.34
N ARG A 28 -9.76 -8.06 5.63
CA ARG A 28 -9.13 -7.31 6.72
C ARG A 28 -10.11 -6.25 7.25
N GLU A 29 -10.17 -6.06 8.56
CA GLU A 29 -11.01 -5.02 9.17
C GLU A 29 -10.51 -3.61 8.81
N CYS A 30 -11.39 -2.79 8.24
CA CYS A 30 -11.12 -1.41 7.89
C CYS A 30 -11.23 -0.52 9.14
N PRO A 31 -10.16 0.21 9.53
CA PRO A 31 -10.19 1.07 10.71
C PRO A 31 -11.07 2.32 10.56
N ALA A 32 -11.55 2.62 9.33
CA ALA A 32 -12.36 3.80 9.06
C ALA A 32 -13.88 3.53 9.11
N CYS A 33 -14.35 2.43 8.52
CA CYS A 33 -15.77 2.10 8.43
C CYS A 33 -16.16 0.75 9.05
N GLY A 34 -15.19 -0.09 9.44
CA GLY A 34 -15.43 -1.42 10.00
C GLY A 34 -15.77 -2.51 8.97
N ASN A 35 -15.69 -2.23 7.67
CA ASN A 35 -15.86 -3.25 6.63
C ASN A 35 -14.68 -4.23 6.59
N ASP A 36 -14.90 -5.48 6.18
CA ASP A 36 -13.84 -6.50 6.10
C ASP A 36 -13.25 -6.66 4.69
N THR A 37 -13.84 -6.06 3.66
CA THR A 37 -13.43 -6.30 2.26
C THR A 37 -12.56 -5.17 1.70
N PHE A 38 -11.43 -5.55 1.12
CA PHE A 38 -10.54 -4.67 0.38
C PHE A 38 -10.27 -5.24 -1.02
N TYR A 39 -10.20 -4.37 -2.03
CA TYR A 39 -9.84 -4.73 -3.40
C TYR A 39 -8.44 -4.24 -3.77
N LEU A 40 -7.74 -5.00 -4.60
CA LEU A 40 -6.43 -4.64 -5.11
C LEU A 40 -6.57 -3.45 -6.08
N ALA A 41 -5.91 -2.34 -5.75
CA ALA A 41 -5.88 -1.16 -6.61
C ALA A 41 -4.64 -1.13 -7.50
N ALA A 42 -3.49 -1.56 -6.98
CA ALA A 42 -2.23 -1.58 -7.71
C ALA A 42 -1.18 -2.43 -6.97
N SER A 43 -0.27 -3.04 -7.71
CA SER A 43 0.90 -3.75 -7.17
C SER A 43 2.14 -3.37 -7.96
N MET A 44 3.22 -3.03 -7.28
CA MET A 44 4.47 -2.63 -7.92
C MET A 44 5.67 -3.17 -7.16
N GLU A 45 6.67 -3.64 -7.89
CA GLU A 45 7.97 -3.93 -7.32
C GLU A 45 8.73 -2.62 -7.07
N ILE A 46 9.21 -2.46 -5.84
CA ILE A 46 10.07 -1.36 -5.42
C ILE A 46 11.36 -1.91 -4.85
N HIS A 47 12.36 -1.07 -4.61
CA HIS A 47 13.63 -1.49 -4.00
C HIS A 47 13.47 -2.14 -2.62
N LEU A 48 12.36 -1.90 -1.92
CA LEU A 48 12.01 -2.49 -0.62
C LEU A 48 10.98 -3.63 -0.78
N GLY A 49 10.99 -4.36 -1.90
CA GLY A 49 10.07 -5.46 -2.15
C GLY A 49 8.76 -5.05 -2.85
N THR A 50 7.70 -5.84 -2.67
CA THR A 50 6.44 -5.64 -3.42
C THR A 50 5.51 -4.72 -2.66
N LYS A 51 5.24 -3.55 -3.24
CA LYS A 51 4.26 -2.60 -2.73
C LYS A 51 2.89 -2.89 -3.33
N THR A 52 1.97 -3.33 -2.49
CA THR A 52 0.60 -3.65 -2.83
C THR A 52 -0.35 -2.62 -2.22
N LYS A 53 -1.26 -2.10 -3.03
CA LYS A 53 -2.24 -1.10 -2.65
C LYS A 53 -3.62 -1.71 -2.66
N TRP A 54 -4.34 -1.45 -1.59
CA TRP A 54 -5.67 -1.94 -1.34
C TRP A 54 -6.59 -0.75 -1.10
N HIS A 55 -7.81 -0.84 -1.58
CA HIS A 55 -8.86 0.14 -1.29
C HIS A 55 -10.05 -0.55 -0.64
N CYS A 56 -10.64 0.12 0.34
CA CYS A 56 -11.90 -0.33 0.93
C CYS A 56 -13.05 -0.06 -0.05
N THR A 57 -13.93 -1.04 -0.25
CA THR A 57 -15.08 -0.93 -1.16
C THR A 57 -16.12 0.10 -0.70
N GLU A 58 -16.18 0.41 0.60
CA GLU A 58 -17.25 1.22 1.19
C GLU A 58 -16.87 2.69 1.38
N CYS A 59 -15.62 2.99 1.76
CA CYS A 59 -15.21 4.31 2.22
C CYS A 59 -13.96 4.88 1.54
N ASP A 60 -13.46 4.21 0.50
CA ASP A 60 -12.25 4.58 -0.24
C ASP A 60 -10.96 4.67 0.60
N TYR A 61 -10.93 4.01 1.77
CA TYR A 61 -9.72 3.95 2.60
C TYR A 61 -8.60 3.19 1.89
N GLY A 62 -7.47 3.86 1.65
CA GLY A 62 -6.29 3.28 1.00
C GLY A 62 -5.33 2.63 2.00
N TYR A 63 -5.17 1.32 1.91
CA TYR A 63 -4.19 0.53 2.66
C TYR A 63 -3.00 0.17 1.76
N ILE A 64 -1.78 0.29 2.29
CA ILE A 64 -0.55 -0.04 1.56
C ILE A 64 0.18 -1.12 2.33
N HIS A 65 0.41 -2.26 1.68
CA HIS A 65 1.24 -3.34 2.18
C HIS A 65 2.55 -3.35 1.40
N ILE A 66 3.67 -3.54 2.08
CA ILE A 66 4.98 -3.73 1.44
C ILE A 66 5.49 -5.07 1.95
N THR A 67 5.59 -6.04 1.04
CA THR A 67 6.05 -7.39 1.36
C THR A 67 7.58 -7.38 1.41
N ASP A 68 8.13 -7.05 2.58
CA ASP A 68 9.55 -7.18 2.91
C ASP A 68 9.74 -7.32 4.43
N ASP A 69 10.80 -8.00 4.85
CA ASP A 69 11.23 -8.13 6.24
C ASP A 69 11.81 -6.80 6.73
N ILE A 70 10.94 -5.80 6.93
CA ILE A 70 11.33 -4.49 7.45
C ILE A 70 11.60 -4.62 8.96
N GLU A 71 12.84 -4.93 9.33
CA GLU A 71 13.30 -4.90 10.72
C GLU A 71 13.62 -3.46 11.16
N THR A 72 12.71 -2.83 11.91
CA THR A 72 12.96 -1.52 12.53
C THR A 72 13.52 -1.70 13.94
N TYR A 73 14.72 -1.19 14.19
CA TYR A 73 15.29 -1.06 15.54
C TYR A 73 15.26 0.42 15.97
N ALA A 74 14.49 0.72 17.02
CA ALA A 74 14.55 2.01 17.69
C ALA A 74 15.33 1.84 19.00
N LYS A 75 16.34 2.68 19.21
CA LYS A 75 17.05 2.72 20.49
C LYS A 75 16.12 3.39 21.50
N ALA A 76 15.67 2.66 22.51
CA ALA A 76 14.98 3.25 23.65
C ALA A 76 16.00 4.11 24.41
N GLU A 77 15.83 5.43 24.36
CA GLU A 77 16.58 6.35 25.22
C GLU A 77 16.02 6.19 26.64
N ALA A 78 16.91 5.87 27.59
CA ALA A 78 16.61 5.60 29.00
C ALA A 78 16.59 6.87 29.84
#